data_AF-A0A0D6M880-F1
#
_entry.id   AF-A0A0D6M880-F1
#
_cell.length_a   1.000
_cell.length_b   1.000
_cell.length_c   1.000
_cell.angle_alpha   90.00
_cell.angle_beta   90.00
_cell.angle_gamma   90.00
#
_symmetry.space_group_name_H-M   'P 1'
#
loop_
_entity.id
_entity.type
_entity.pdbx_description
1 polymer ?
#
loop_
_entity_poly.entity_id
_entity_poly.type
_entity_poly.pdbx_seq_one_letter_code
_entity_poly.pdbx_strand_id
1 'polypeptide(L)'
;MLLPCYSILLFSSNNMLYPREDKEHRQLMYACRNCDHKQIADNPCIYVNKLVHEVDELTQICADVVHDPTLPKTEDHPCPKCGGNQAVFFQAQTRRAEVCYFLPEIFAV
;
A
#
# COMPACT_ATOMS: atom_id res chain seq x y z
N MET A 1 0.28 7.58 6.72
CA MET A 1 0.58 8.49 5.59
C MET A 1 0.62 7.65 4.33
N LEU A 2 -0.56 7.35 3.81
CA LEU A 2 -0.81 6.49 2.66
C LEU A 2 -0.84 7.35 1.40
N LEU A 3 0.26 7.36 0.65
CA LEU A 3 0.20 7.66 -0.77
C LEU A 3 1.13 6.66 -1.46
N PRO A 4 0.65 5.42 -1.73
CA PRO A 4 1.41 4.52 -2.57
C PRO A 4 1.51 5.21 -3.93
N CYS A 5 2.73 5.31 -4.43
CA CYS A 5 3.13 5.94 -5.68
C CYS A 5 2.04 5.85 -6.78
N TYR A 6 1.78 6.95 -7.48
CA TYR A 6 0.93 7.01 -8.68
C TYR A 6 -0.57 6.81 -8.42
N SER A 7 -1.24 7.91 -8.05
CA SER A 7 -2.49 8.24 -8.74
C SER A 7 -2.21 8.10 -10.24
N ILE A 8 -2.74 7.04 -10.85
CA ILE A 8 -2.82 6.88 -12.31
C ILE A 8 -3.16 8.25 -12.87
N LEU A 9 -2.27 8.85 -13.66
CA LEU A 9 -2.36 10.24 -14.09
C LEU A 9 -3.65 10.44 -14.91
N LEU A 10 -4.74 10.77 -14.21
CA LEU A 10 -6.04 11.08 -14.76
C LEU A 10 -6.07 12.60 -14.92
N PHE A 11 -5.82 13.07 -16.15
CA PHE A 11 -6.15 14.45 -16.52
C PHE A 11 -7.67 14.59 -16.74
N SER A 12 -8.17 15.81 -16.90
CA SER A 12 -9.60 16.23 -16.99
C SER A 12 -10.56 15.35 -17.83
N SER A 13 -10.08 14.41 -18.63
CA SER A 13 -10.87 13.44 -19.40
C SER A 13 -10.84 12.01 -18.85
N ASN A 14 -10.26 11.78 -17.66
CA ASN A 14 -10.10 10.47 -17.01
C ASN A 14 -9.47 9.37 -17.89
N ASN A 15 -8.59 9.75 -18.83
CA ASN A 15 -7.87 8.82 -19.68
C ASN A 15 -6.46 8.55 -19.13
N MET A 16 -6.00 7.30 -19.24
CA MET A 16 -4.63 6.91 -18.88
C MET A 16 -3.62 7.58 -19.82
N LEU A 17 -2.61 8.25 -19.27
CA LEU A 17 -1.51 8.81 -20.03
C LEU A 17 -0.39 7.78 -20.25
N TYR A 18 0.25 7.85 -21.42
CA TYR A 18 1.32 6.94 -21.83
C TYR A 18 2.66 7.68 -21.93
N PRO A 19 3.77 7.05 -21.53
CA PRO A 19 5.10 7.64 -21.65
C PRO A 19 5.48 7.86 -23.12
N ARG A 20 6.02 9.03 -23.43
CA ARG A 20 6.47 9.47 -24.75
C ARG A 20 7.72 10.33 -24.59
N GLU A 21 8.71 10.11 -25.44
CA GLU A 21 9.94 10.92 -25.47
C GLU A 21 9.73 12.22 -26.26
N ASP A 22 10.17 13.35 -25.70
CA ASP A 22 10.48 14.56 -26.47
C ASP A 22 11.95 14.51 -26.93
N LYS A 23 12.17 14.35 -28.24
CA LYS A 23 13.52 14.19 -28.81
C LYS A 23 14.31 15.50 -28.85
N GLU A 24 13.64 16.64 -28.89
CA GLU A 24 14.29 17.96 -28.99
C GLU A 24 14.90 18.33 -27.63
N HIS A 25 14.09 18.20 -26.58
CA HIS A 25 14.50 18.54 -25.21
C HIS A 25 15.10 17.35 -24.45
N ARG A 26 15.02 16.13 -24.99
CA ARG A 26 15.45 14.87 -24.36
C ARG A 26 14.75 14.65 -23.00
N GLN A 27 13.44 14.87 -22.96
CA GLN A 27 12.64 14.78 -21.74
C GLN A 27 11.54 13.71 -21.87
N LEU A 28 11.23 13.07 -20.75
CA LEU A 28 10.09 12.15 -20.65
C LEU A 28 8.81 12.96 -20.50
N MET A 29 7.82 12.66 -21.33
CA MET A 29 6.48 13.21 -21.25
C MET A 29 5.43 12.11 -21.11
N TYR A 30 4.28 12.46 -20.56
CA TYR A 30 3.09 11.63 -20.58
C TYR A 30 2.07 12.23 -21.56
N ALA A 31 1.54 11.42 -22.47
CA ALA A 31 0.60 11.83 -23.50
C ALA A 31 -0.64 10.95 -23.54
N CYS A 32 -1.81 11.55 -23.75
CA CYS A 32 -3.06 10.83 -23.97
C CYS A 32 -3.10 10.25 -25.39
N ARG A 33 -3.80 9.11 -25.58
CA ARG A 33 -4.07 8.56 -26.92
C ARG A 33 -5.33 9.14 -27.57
N ASN A 34 -6.29 9.56 -26.76
CA ASN A 34 -7.62 9.97 -27.19
C ASN A 34 -7.77 11.49 -27.35
N CYS A 35 -6.77 12.27 -26.93
CA CYS A 35 -6.74 13.73 -27.09
C CYS A 35 -5.29 14.25 -27.18
N ASP A 36 -5.12 15.52 -27.53
CA ASP A 36 -3.81 16.16 -27.72
C ASP A 36 -3.10 16.57 -26.40
N HIS A 37 -3.61 16.10 -25.26
CA HIS A 37 -3.04 16.42 -23.97
C HIS A 37 -1.67 15.76 -23.77
N LYS A 38 -0.71 16.57 -23.28
CA LYS A 38 0.68 16.18 -23.00
C LYS A 38 1.16 16.93 -21.75
N GLN A 39 1.96 16.26 -20.93
CA GLN A 39 2.59 16.84 -19.75
C GLN A 39 4.01 16.29 -19.57
N ILE A 40 4.88 17.07 -18.93
CA ILE A 40 6.25 16.63 -18.60
C ILE A 40 6.18 15.67 -17.40
N ALA A 41 7.01 14.63 -17.39
CA ALA A 41 7.07 13.68 -16.29
C ALA A 41 7.95 14.22 -15.15
N ASP A 42 7.41 14.24 -13.92
CA ASP A 42 8.17 14.61 -12.72
C ASP A 42 9.17 13.52 -12.30
N ASN A 43 8.82 12.25 -12.54
CA ASN A 43 9.65 11.08 -12.24
C ASN A 43 10.05 10.37 -13.54
N PRO A 44 11.35 10.13 -13.80
CA PRO A 44 11.80 9.38 -14.97
C PRO A 44 11.47 7.88 -14.92
N CYS A 45 11.02 7.36 -13.78
CA CYS A 45 10.70 5.96 -13.61
C CYS A 45 9.35 5.59 -14.27
N ILE A 46 9.40 4.85 -15.38
CA ILE A 46 8.21 4.43 -16.13
C ILE A 46 7.53 3.20 -15.50
N TYR A 47 8.33 2.25 -15.02
CA TYR A 47 7.83 0.97 -14.52
C TYR A 47 8.75 0.42 -13.44
N VAL A 48 8.16 -0.09 -12.36
CA VAL A 48 8.85 -0.82 -11.29
C VAL A 48 8.19 -2.18 -11.14
N ASN A 49 8.97 -3.25 -11.29
CA ASN A 49 8.53 -4.58 -10.93
C ASN A 49 8.96 -4.91 -9.50
N LYS A 50 8.04 -4.79 -8.54
CA LYS A 50 8.29 -5.21 -7.16
C LYS A 50 8.03 -6.72 -7.02
N LEU A 51 9.09 -7.52 -7.14
CA LEU A 51 9.03 -8.98 -7.06
C LEU A 51 8.67 -9.49 -5.65
N VAL A 52 9.17 -8.76 -4.66
CA VAL A 52 8.79 -8.91 -3.25
C VAL A 52 7.96 -7.68 -2.92
N HIS A 53 6.68 -7.90 -2.66
CA HIS A 53 5.83 -6.88 -2.09
C HIS A 53 6.02 -7.04 -0.59
N GLU A 54 6.83 -6.18 0.03
CA GLU A 54 6.64 -5.86 1.44
C GLU A 54 5.32 -5.11 1.49
N VAL A 55 4.22 -5.87 1.42
CA VAL A 55 2.93 -5.31 1.82
C VAL A 55 3.17 -5.09 3.29
N ASP A 56 3.01 -3.86 3.74
CA ASP A 56 2.83 -3.65 5.15
C ASP A 56 1.51 -4.36 5.49
N GLU A 57 1.58 -5.65 5.82
CA GLU A 57 0.41 -6.51 5.99
C GLU A 57 -0.53 -5.93 7.06
N LEU A 58 0.04 -5.11 7.95
CA LEU A 58 -0.65 -4.25 8.92
C LEU A 58 -1.70 -3.33 8.27
N THR A 59 -1.43 -2.80 7.09
CA THR A 59 -2.35 -1.90 6.36
C THR A 59 -3.59 -2.62 5.82
N GLN A 60 -3.56 -3.95 5.74
CA GLN A 60 -4.69 -4.77 5.30
C GLN A 60 -5.50 -5.31 6.48
N ILE A 61 -5.04 -5.14 7.72
CA ILE A 61 -5.74 -5.63 8.91
C ILE A 61 -6.90 -4.69 9.23
N CYS A 62 -8.11 -5.24 9.21
CA CYS A 62 -9.29 -4.51 9.67
C CYS A 62 -9.27 -4.37 11.20
N ALA A 63 -9.55 -3.17 11.70
CA ALA A 63 -9.66 -2.91 13.13
C ALA A 63 -10.74 -3.76 13.83
N ASP A 64 -11.79 -4.13 13.10
CA ASP A 64 -12.94 -4.86 13.63
C ASP A 64 -12.62 -6.33 13.99
N VAL A 65 -11.43 -6.82 13.62
CA VAL A 65 -10.93 -8.17 13.92
C VAL A 65 -10.90 -8.43 15.44
N VAL A 66 -10.73 -7.39 16.26
CA VAL A 66 -10.72 -7.51 17.74
C VAL A 66 -12.05 -8.01 18.31
N HIS A 67 -13.15 -7.79 17.59
CA HIS A 67 -14.49 -8.19 18.02
C HIS A 67 -14.85 -9.62 17.61
N ASP A 68 -14.01 -10.30 16.83
CA ASP A 68 -14.25 -11.68 16.42
C ASP A 68 -14.06 -12.64 17.62
N PRO A 69 -15.13 -13.30 18.09
CA PRO A 69 -15.05 -14.22 19.23
C PRO A 69 -14.33 -15.53 18.91
N THR A 70 -14.03 -15.80 17.64
CA THR A 70 -13.34 -17.03 17.20
C THR A 70 -11.82 -16.89 17.25
N LEU A 71 -11.30 -15.68 17.44
CA LEU A 71 -9.87 -15.42 17.52
C LEU A 71 -9.32 -15.56 18.94
N PRO A 72 -8.10 -16.11 19.10
CA PRO A 72 -7.49 -16.30 20.40
C PRO A 72 -7.00 -14.97 20.99
N LYS A 73 -7.12 -14.86 22.32
CA LYS A 73 -6.73 -13.69 23.12
C LYS A 73 -5.62 -14.06 24.09
N THR A 74 -4.68 -13.16 24.33
CA THR A 74 -3.60 -13.31 25.32
C THR A 74 -3.52 -12.07 26.21
N GLU A 75 -3.07 -12.27 27.45
CA GLU A 75 -2.78 -11.20 28.42
C GLU A 75 -1.28 -10.96 28.64
N ASP A 76 -0.43 -11.77 28.00
CA ASP A 76 1.02 -11.78 28.23
C ASP A 76 1.76 -10.64 27.53
N HIS A 77 1.07 -9.93 26.62
CA HIS A 77 1.65 -8.93 25.74
C HIS A 77 0.91 -7.59 25.83
N PRO A 78 1.37 -6.66 26.70
CA PRO A 78 0.72 -5.37 26.86
C PRO A 78 0.95 -4.45 25.65
N CYS A 79 -0.04 -3.60 25.37
CA CYS A 79 0.05 -2.62 24.29
C CYS A 79 1.18 -1.61 24.53
N PRO A 80 2.10 -1.40 23.57
CA PRO A 80 3.11 -0.35 23.70
C PRO A 80 2.53 1.08 23.58
N LYS A 81 1.29 1.24 23.09
CA LYS A 81 0.63 2.56 22.95
C LYS A 81 -0.27 2.93 24.13
N CYS A 82 -1.14 2.03 24.59
CA CYS A 82 -2.12 2.30 25.66
C CYS A 82 -1.84 1.58 26.98
N GLY A 83 -0.93 0.59 27.01
CA GLY A 83 -0.66 -0.24 28.19
C GLY A 83 -1.75 -1.25 28.54
N GLY A 84 -2.76 -1.45 27.68
CA GLY A 84 -3.77 -2.48 27.86
C GLY A 84 -3.19 -3.90 27.78
N ASN A 85 -3.69 -4.82 28.60
CA ASN A 85 -3.11 -6.16 28.70
C ASN A 85 -3.68 -7.15 27.67
N GLN A 86 -4.80 -6.86 27.01
CA GLN A 86 -5.48 -7.84 26.15
C GLN A 86 -5.12 -7.64 24.68
N ALA A 87 -4.48 -8.64 24.07
CA ALA A 87 -4.13 -8.65 22.66
C ALA A 87 -4.75 -9.84 21.92
N VAL A 88 -5.10 -9.63 20.66
CA VAL A 88 -5.59 -10.69 19.74
C VAL A 88 -4.46 -11.05 18.79
N PHE A 89 -4.24 -12.36 18.57
CA PHE A 89 -3.24 -12.84 17.62
C PHE A 89 -3.87 -13.71 16.54
N PHE A 90 -3.34 -13.63 15.33
CA PHE A 90 -3.77 -14.45 14.20
C PHE A 90 -2.62 -14.59 13.20
N GLN A 91 -2.69 -15.64 12.37
CA GLN A 91 -1.75 -15.85 11.27
C GLN A 91 -2.32 -15.23 9.99
N ALA A 92 -1.53 -14.43 9.28
CA ALA A 92 -1.96 -13.85 8.01
C ALA A 92 -2.15 -14.96 6.96
N GLN A 93 -3.26 -14.91 6.22
CA GLN A 93 -3.59 -15.89 5.17
C GLN A 93 -2.99 -15.51 3.80
N THR A 94 -1.74 -15.06 3.77
CA THR A 94 -1.04 -14.82 2.51
C THR A 94 -0.52 -16.17 1.97
N ARG A 95 -0.76 -16.46 0.68
CA ARG A 95 -0.29 -17.71 0.01
C ARG A 95 1.24 -17.85 -0.03
N ARG A 96 1.98 -16.81 0.33
CA ARG A 96 3.40 -16.85 0.69
C ARG A 96 3.46 -17.04 2.20
N ALA A 97 3.58 -18.29 2.60
CA ALA A 97 3.58 -18.72 3.98
C ALA A 97 4.77 -18.14 4.78
N GLU A 98 4.58 -18.13 6.10
CA GLU A 98 5.61 -18.04 7.17
C GLU A 98 5.93 -16.66 7.73
N VAL A 99 4.91 -15.91 8.18
CA VAL A 99 5.12 -14.87 9.20
C VAL A 99 4.04 -14.97 10.27
N CYS A 100 4.44 -15.32 11.49
CA CYS A 100 3.63 -15.12 12.69
C CYS A 100 3.80 -13.65 13.09
N TYR A 101 2.79 -12.82 12.85
CA TYR A 101 2.84 -11.43 13.28
C TYR A 101 2.58 -11.34 14.77
N PHE A 102 3.64 -11.09 15.53
CA PHE A 102 3.51 -10.34 16.77
C PHE A 102 3.33 -8.89 16.37
N LEU A 103 2.09 -8.41 16.29
CA LEU A 103 1.80 -7.01 15.96
C LEU A 103 2.27 -6.14 17.13
N PRO A 104 3.43 -5.44 17.05
CA PRO A 104 3.83 -4.48 18.07
C PRO A 104 3.05 -3.17 17.86
N GLU A 105 2.35 -3.04 16.73
CA GLU A 105 1.57 -1.87 16.36
C GLU A 105 0.11 -2.29 16.13
N ILE A 106 -0.71 -2.09 17.18
CA ILE A 106 -2.19 -2.02 17.16
C ILE A 106 -2.82 -3.40 16.86
N PHE A 107 -3.40 -4.15 17.80
CA PHE A 107 -4.46 -3.82 18.74
C PHE A 107 -4.24 -4.59 20.05
N ALA A 108 -3.91 -3.88 21.11
CA ALA A 108 -4.41 -4.26 22.41
C ALA A 108 -5.55 -3.30 22.75
N VAL A 109 -6.62 -3.86 23.33
CA VAL A 109 -7.66 -3.07 23.98
C VAL A 109 -7.06 -2.42 25.21
#